data_AF-A0A2G9TAU0-F1
#
_entry.id   AF-A0A2G9TAU0-F1
#
_cell.length_a   1.000
_cell.length_b   1.000
_cell.length_c   1.000
_cell.angle_alpha   90.00
_cell.angle_beta   90.00
_cell.angle_gamma   90.00
#
_symmetry.space_group_name_H-M   'P 1'
#
loop_
_entity.id
_entity.type
_entity.pdbx_description
1 polymer ?
#
loop_
_entity_poly.entity_id
_entity_poly.type
_entity_poly.pdbx_seq_one_letter_code
_entity_poly.pdbx_strand_id
1 'polypeptide(L)'
;MRPQLELDGVEVSPGLLNLVRDCWDQNPSNRPDIEFICNQMREMMRSWKKANLMDHVEDRTKELAEQKQKADLLLGRMLPRQVAERLKLGQTVEPEGFDSVTVFFSDVVKFTQLSAKCTPFQVVNLLNELYSNFDAIIEEHDVYK
;
A
#
# COMPACT_ATOMS: atom_id res chain seq x y z
N MET A 1 -3.53 -43.63 -31.66
CA MET A 1 -2.56 -43.13 -30.66
C MET A 1 -3.24 -42.07 -29.83
N ARG A 2 -3.04 -42.05 -28.51
CA ARG A 2 -3.59 -40.98 -27.66
C ARG A 2 -2.77 -39.70 -27.84
N PRO A 3 -3.40 -38.52 -27.83
CA PRO A 3 -2.70 -37.26 -28.00
C PRO A 3 -1.75 -36.99 -26.83
N GLN A 4 -0.55 -36.49 -27.13
CA GLN A 4 0.35 -35.94 -26.12
C GLN A 4 -0.20 -34.59 -25.68
N LEU A 5 -0.33 -34.39 -24.37
CA LEU A 5 -0.73 -33.10 -23.79
C LEU A 5 0.49 -32.18 -23.80
N GLU A 6 0.69 -31.44 -24.89
CA GLU A 6 1.62 -30.32 -24.93
C GLU A 6 0.94 -29.10 -24.30
N LEU A 7 1.51 -28.61 -23.20
CA LEU A 7 1.06 -27.40 -22.53
C LEU A 7 1.83 -26.23 -23.13
N ASP A 8 1.26 -25.64 -24.18
CA ASP A 8 1.82 -24.49 -24.90
C ASP A 8 1.71 -23.21 -24.06
N GLY A 9 2.49 -23.13 -22.98
CA GLY A 9 2.54 -21.97 -22.06
C GLY A 9 1.29 -21.77 -21.19
N VAL A 10 0.32 -22.68 -21.23
CA VAL A 10 -0.87 -22.62 -20.38
C VAL A 10 -0.56 -23.22 -19.01
N GLU A 11 -0.60 -22.40 -17.96
CA GLU A 11 -0.52 -22.85 -16.57
C GLU A 11 -1.80 -23.62 -16.18
N VAL A 12 -1.77 -24.93 -16.40
CA VAL A 12 -2.86 -25.82 -15.98
C VAL A 12 -2.51 -26.41 -14.63
N SER A 13 -3.45 -26.34 -13.67
CA SER A 13 -3.24 -26.92 -12.34
C SER A 13 -2.84 -28.40 -12.44
N PRO A 14 -1.81 -28.87 -11.70
CA PRO A 14 -1.34 -30.26 -11.76
C PRO A 14 -2.43 -31.30 -11.49
N GLY A 15 -3.43 -30.96 -10.68
CA GLY A 15 -4.58 -31.83 -10.42
C GLY A 15 -5.46 -32.07 -11.65
N LEU A 16 -5.59 -31.11 -12.56
CA LEU A 16 -6.42 -31.25 -13.76
C LEU A 16 -5.72 -32.15 -14.76
N LEU A 17 -4.40 -32.00 -14.88
CA LEU A 17 -3.55 -32.84 -15.71
C LEU A 17 -3.60 -34.31 -15.27
N ASN A 18 -3.55 -34.56 -13.97
CA ASN A 18 -3.66 -35.91 -13.43
C ASN A 18 -5.06 -36.48 -13.68
N LEU A 19 -6.12 -35.70 -13.44
CA LEU A 19 -7.49 -36.15 -13.72
C LEU A 19 -7.71 -36.49 -15.21
N VAL A 20 -7.16 -35.69 -16.13
CA VAL A 20 -7.23 -35.95 -17.57
C VAL A 20 -6.44 -37.23 -17.94
N ARG A 21 -5.29 -37.47 -17.31
CA ARG A 21 -4.51 -38.71 -17.48
C ARG A 21 -5.28 -39.93 -16.99
N ASP A 22 -5.94 -39.83 -15.84
CA ASP A 22 -6.75 -40.93 -15.26
C ASP A 22 -7.97 -41.26 -16.16
N CYS A 23 -8.61 -40.23 -16.74
CA CYS A 23 -9.69 -40.40 -17.72
C CYS A 23 -9.22 -41.11 -19.01
N TRP A 24 -7.92 -40.99 -19.33
CA TRP A 24 -7.27 -41.64 -20.43
C TRP A 24 -6.38 -42.80 -19.97
N ASP A 25 -6.82 -43.62 -19.00
CA ASP A 25 -6.14 -44.87 -18.65
C ASP A 25 -6.27 -45.93 -19.78
N GLN A 26 -5.21 -46.70 -20.03
CA GLN A 26 -5.19 -47.76 -21.06
C GLN A 26 -6.23 -48.84 -20.75
N ASN A 27 -6.40 -49.18 -19.49
CA ASN A 27 -7.39 -50.14 -19.03
C ASN A 27 -8.74 -49.42 -18.81
N PRO A 28 -9.83 -49.78 -19.51
CA PRO A 28 -11.14 -49.15 -19.35
C PRO A 28 -11.66 -49.19 -17.90
N SER A 29 -11.35 -50.25 -17.15
CA SER A 29 -11.79 -50.44 -15.77
C SER A 29 -11.10 -49.50 -14.76
N ASN A 30 -9.96 -48.91 -15.13
CA ASN A 30 -9.23 -47.97 -14.26
C ASN A 30 -9.69 -46.52 -14.44
N ARG A 31 -10.54 -46.25 -15.44
CA ARG A 31 -11.01 -44.89 -15.70
C ARG A 31 -12.01 -44.49 -14.62
N PRO A 32 -11.91 -43.27 -14.08
CA PRO A 32 -12.86 -42.79 -13.09
C PRO A 32 -14.26 -42.67 -13.67
N ASP A 33 -15.26 -42.88 -12.82
CA ASP A 33 -16.66 -42.62 -13.18
C ASP A 33 -16.97 -41.12 -13.22
N ILE A 34 -18.03 -40.75 -13.95
CA ILE A 34 -18.43 -39.36 -14.14
C ILE A 34 -18.71 -38.64 -12.82
N GLU A 35 -19.24 -39.34 -11.81
CA GLU A 35 -19.48 -38.77 -10.49
C GLU A 35 -18.17 -38.37 -9.80
N PHE A 36 -17.14 -39.21 -9.90
CA PHE A 36 -15.81 -38.93 -9.37
C PHE A 36 -15.17 -37.72 -10.07
N ILE A 37 -15.25 -37.66 -11.41
CA ILE A 37 -14.73 -36.55 -12.20
C ILE A 37 -15.41 -35.23 -11.80
N CYS A 38 -16.74 -35.23 -11.69
CA CYS A 38 -17.50 -34.04 -11.30
C CYS A 38 -17.16 -33.58 -9.88
N ASN A 39 -16.97 -34.50 -8.94
CA ASN A 39 -16.58 -34.16 -7.57
C ASN A 39 -15.16 -33.59 -7.51
N GLN A 40 -14.19 -34.22 -8.18
CA GLN A 40 -12.81 -33.72 -8.27
C GLN A 40 -12.72 -32.33 -8.91
N MET A 41 -13.41 -32.11 -10.04
CA MET A 41 -13.43 -30.79 -10.69
C MET A 41 -14.05 -29.72 -9.79
N ARG A 42 -15.08 -30.06 -9.02
CA ARG A 42 -15.75 -29.14 -8.10
C ARG A 42 -14.83 -28.72 -6.95
N GLU A 43 -14.10 -29.68 -6.35
CA GLU A 43 -13.15 -29.40 -5.29
C GLU A 43 -11.96 -28.57 -5.77
N MET A 44 -11.42 -28.92 -6.93
CA MET A 44 -10.35 -28.17 -7.56
C MET A 44 -10.75 -26.73 -7.88
N MET A 45 -11.92 -26.51 -8.47
CA MET A 45 -12.42 -25.16 -8.74
C MET A 45 -12.64 -24.36 -7.45
N ARG A 46 -13.09 -24.99 -6.36
CA ARG A 46 -13.23 -24.34 -5.06
C ARG A 46 -11.87 -23.91 -4.50
N SER A 47 -10.88 -24.79 -4.56
CA SER A 47 -9.51 -24.50 -4.12
C SER A 47 -8.89 -23.35 -4.91
N TRP A 48 -8.98 -23.39 -6.24
CA TRP A 48 -8.45 -22.34 -7.12
C TRP A 48 -9.13 -20.99 -6.90
N LYS A 49 -10.46 -20.96 -6.79
CA LYS A 49 -11.19 -19.72 -6.46
C LYS A 49 -10.77 -19.15 -5.11
N LYS A 50 -10.54 -20.00 -4.11
CA LYS A 50 -10.08 -19.59 -2.78
C LYS A 50 -8.66 -19.01 -2.83
N ALA A 51 -7.75 -19.67 -3.55
CA ALA A 51 -6.38 -19.21 -3.73
C ALA A 51 -6.33 -17.84 -4.42
N ASN A 52 -7.03 -17.68 -5.55
CA ASN A 52 -7.10 -16.39 -6.25
C ASN A 52 -7.73 -15.28 -5.41
N LEU A 53 -8.80 -15.61 -4.65
CA LEU A 53 -9.42 -14.62 -3.76
C LEU A 53 -8.45 -14.20 -2.66
N MET A 54 -7.70 -15.14 -2.09
CA MET A 54 -6.70 -14.86 -1.06
C MET A 54 -5.57 -13.99 -1.59
N ASP A 55 -5.05 -14.31 -2.77
CA ASP A 55 -4.02 -13.54 -3.47
C ASP A 55 -4.49 -12.10 -3.73
N HIS A 56 -5.71 -11.95 -4.25
CA HIS A 56 -6.30 -10.63 -4.47
C HIS A 56 -6.53 -9.85 -3.17
N VAL A 57 -6.93 -10.53 -2.08
CA VAL A 57 -7.07 -9.89 -0.77
C VAL A 57 -5.71 -9.44 -0.23
N GLU A 58 -4.66 -10.25 -0.41
CA GLU A 58 -3.30 -9.92 0.01
C GLU A 58 -2.76 -8.70 -0.72
N ASP A 59 -2.89 -8.65 -2.04
CA ASP A 59 -2.51 -7.49 -2.87
C ASP A 59 -3.22 -6.22 -2.42
N ARG A 60 -4.55 -6.28 -2.25
CA ARG A 60 -5.34 -5.12 -1.82
C ARG A 60 -5.01 -4.68 -0.39
N THR A 61 -4.67 -5.63 0.48
CA THR A 61 -4.24 -5.34 1.86
C THR A 61 -2.88 -4.64 1.85
N LYS A 62 -1.96 -5.07 0.98
CA LYS A 62 -0.65 -4.44 0.80
C LYS A 62 -0.77 -3.02 0.26
N GLU A 63 -1.56 -2.81 -0.79
CA GLU A 63 -1.84 -1.49 -1.34
C GLU A 63 -2.43 -0.55 -0.28
N LEU A 64 -3.38 -1.04 0.52
CA LEU A 64 -4.00 -0.25 1.59
C LEU A 64 -2.96 0.13 2.66
N ALA A 65 -2.07 -0.80 3.04
CA ALA A 65 -1.01 -0.53 4.00
C ALA A 65 -0.03 0.54 3.49
N GLU A 66 0.39 0.47 2.23
CA GLU A 66 1.26 1.47 1.61
C GLU A 66 0.60 2.86 1.54
N GLN A 67 -0.67 2.92 1.15
CA GLN A 67 -1.41 4.18 1.11
C GLN A 67 -1.61 4.77 2.51
N LYS A 68 -1.92 3.92 3.49
CA LYS A 68 -2.04 4.34 4.90
C LYS A 68 -0.71 4.91 5.41
N GLN A 69 0.42 4.25 5.13
CA GLN A 69 1.74 4.75 5.52
C GLN A 69 2.06 6.11 4.88
N LYS A 70 1.76 6.27 3.58
CA LYS A 70 1.95 7.57 2.89
C LYS A 70 1.08 8.66 3.48
N ALA A 71 -0.18 8.37 3.79
CA ALA A 71 -1.09 9.30 4.44
C ALA A 71 -0.60 9.69 5.84
N ASP A 72 -0.13 8.71 6.62
CA ASP A 72 0.41 8.93 7.97
C ASP A 72 1.66 9.82 7.96
N LEU A 73 2.57 9.60 7.02
CA LEU A 73 3.76 10.44 6.82
C LEU A 73 3.41 11.86 6.41
N LEU A 74 2.46 12.02 5.49
CA LEU A 74 2.02 13.33 5.04
C LEU A 74 1.37 14.12 6.18
N LEU A 75 0.52 13.46 6.96
CA LEU A 75 -0.16 14.09 8.09
C LEU A 75 0.84 14.58 9.15
N GLY A 76 1.87 13.78 9.46
CA GLY A 76 2.93 14.18 10.39
C GLY A 76 3.81 15.32 9.88
N ARG A 77 3.90 15.54 8.56
CA ARG A 77 4.61 16.69 7.98
C ARG A 77 3.79 17.97 7.95
N MET A 78 2.45 17.86 7.96
CA MET A 78 1.56 19.02 7.87
C MET A 78 1.10 19.53 9.23
N LEU A 79 0.97 18.64 10.21
CA LEU A 79 0.40 18.95 11.51
C LEU A 79 1.30 18.41 12.63
N PRO A 80 1.38 19.11 13.78
CA PRO A 80 2.02 18.59 14.97
C PRO A 80 1.46 17.23 15.36
N ARG A 81 2.32 16.35 15.87
CA ARG A 81 2.00 14.94 16.13
C ARG A 81 0.74 14.76 16.99
N GLN A 82 0.56 15.60 18.01
CA GLN A 82 -0.59 15.58 18.90
C GLN A 82 -1.92 15.84 18.15
N VAL A 83 -1.92 16.80 17.22
CA VAL A 83 -3.08 17.15 16.38
C VAL A 83 -3.36 16.03 15.37
N ALA A 84 -2.30 15.52 14.73
CA ALA A 84 -2.40 14.42 13.77
C ALA A 84 -2.98 13.14 14.41
N GLU A 85 -2.56 12.80 15.63
CA GLU A 85 -3.07 11.63 16.36
C GLU A 85 -4.54 11.78 16.74
N ARG A 86 -4.98 12.96 17.23
CA ARG A 86 -6.39 13.24 17.51
C ARG A 86 -7.26 13.14 16.24
N LEU A 87 -6.78 13.67 15.11
CA LEU A 87 -7.48 13.58 13.83
C LEU A 87 -7.57 12.14 13.31
N LYS A 88 -6.52 11.33 13.47
CA LYS A 88 -6.56 9.89 13.12
C LYS A 88 -7.61 9.13 13.93
N LEU A 89 -7.87 9.55 15.17
CA LEU A 89 -8.91 8.99 16.04
C LEU A 89 -10.32 9.52 15.72
N GLY A 90 -10.46 10.43 14.73
CA GLY A 90 -11.73 11.07 14.39
C GLY A 90 -12.21 12.07 15.44
N GLN A 91 -11.33 12.52 16.33
CA GLN A 91 -11.64 13.51 17.35
C GLN A 91 -11.57 14.93 16.77
N THR A 92 -12.46 15.79 17.24
CA THR A 92 -12.40 17.23 16.94
C THR A 92 -11.26 17.85 17.73
N VAL A 93 -10.43 18.65 17.06
CA VAL A 93 -9.35 19.41 17.70
C VAL A 93 -9.95 20.73 18.20
N GLU A 94 -10.21 20.82 19.50
CA GLU A 94 -10.68 22.07 20.10
C GLU A 94 -9.54 23.08 20.22
N PRO A 95 -9.82 24.39 20.11
CA PRO A 95 -8.81 25.42 20.31
C PRO A 95 -8.22 25.34 21.72
N GLU A 96 -6.89 25.24 21.83
CA GLU A 96 -6.19 25.22 23.11
C GLU A 96 -5.80 26.65 23.53
N GLY A 97 -6.11 27.01 24.77
CA GLY A 97 -5.66 28.24 25.41
C GLY A 97 -4.42 27.97 26.24
N PHE A 98 -3.41 28.82 26.10
CA PHE A 98 -2.15 28.72 26.85
C PHE A 98 -1.99 29.94 27.74
N ASP A 99 -1.74 29.74 29.04
CA ASP A 99 -1.58 30.82 30.02
C ASP A 99 -0.34 31.68 29.76
N SER A 100 0.68 31.12 29.10
CA SER A 100 1.90 31.80 28.71
C SER A 100 2.49 31.15 27.46
N VAL A 101 2.76 31.95 26.43
CA VAL A 101 3.39 31.50 25.17
C VAL A 101 4.55 32.41 24.79
N THR A 102 5.57 31.83 24.17
CA THR A 102 6.66 32.58 23.54
C THR A 102 6.52 32.44 22.04
N VAL A 103 6.29 33.56 21.34
CA VAL A 103 6.16 33.59 19.88
C VAL A 103 7.48 34.03 19.25
N PHE A 104 8.02 33.23 18.34
CA PHE A 104 9.22 33.57 17.58
C PHE A 104 8.83 34.17 16.21
N PHE A 105 9.25 35.41 15.97
CA PHE A 105 9.12 36.07 14.67
C PHE A 105 10.48 36.13 14.00
N SER A 106 10.61 35.51 12.82
CA SER A 106 11.79 35.64 11.98
C SER A 106 11.41 36.02 10.56
N ASP A 107 12.19 36.92 9.97
CA ASP A 107 12.07 37.34 8.58
C ASP A 107 13.37 37.03 7.83
N VAL A 108 13.24 36.69 6.54
CA VAL A 108 14.37 36.44 5.67
C VAL A 108 14.84 37.78 5.11
N VAL A 109 15.96 38.26 5.65
CA VAL A 109 16.56 39.54 5.25
C VAL A 109 16.74 39.60 3.74
N LYS A 110 16.18 40.65 3.12
CA LYS A 110 16.26 40.91 1.66
C LYS A 110 15.67 39.79 0.80
N PHE A 111 14.69 39.04 1.28
CA PHE A 111 14.00 38.00 0.51
C PHE A 111 13.61 38.46 -0.91
N THR A 112 13.03 39.65 -1.06
CA THR A 112 12.65 40.22 -2.37
C THR A 112 13.81 40.37 -3.34
N GLN A 113 15.00 40.74 -2.85
CA GLN A 113 16.19 40.88 -3.70
C GLN A 113 16.77 39.53 -4.09
N LEU A 114 16.67 38.55 -3.18
CA LEU A 114 17.10 37.18 -3.42
C LEU A 114 16.17 36.48 -4.42
N SER A 115 14.86 36.59 -4.24
CA SER A 115 13.86 36.02 -5.14
C SER A 115 13.89 36.63 -6.54
N ALA A 116 14.30 37.90 -6.66
CA ALA A 116 14.48 38.57 -7.95
C ALA A 116 15.70 38.06 -8.73
N LYS A 117 16.70 37.47 -8.06
CA LYS A 117 17.94 36.97 -8.67
C LYS A 117 17.94 35.46 -8.89
N CYS A 118 17.10 34.73 -8.17
CA CYS A 118 16.97 33.29 -8.23
C CYS A 118 15.82 32.85 -9.15
N THR A 119 15.91 31.63 -9.68
CA THR A 119 14.76 31.02 -10.35
C THR A 119 13.69 30.64 -9.31
N PRO A 120 12.41 30.53 -9.70
CA PRO A 120 11.35 30.10 -8.78
C PRO A 120 11.68 28.78 -8.08
N PHE A 121 12.29 27.83 -8.78
CA PHE A 121 12.68 26.54 -8.22
C PHE A 121 13.77 26.66 -7.14
N GLN A 122 14.76 27.55 -7.35
CA GLN A 122 15.81 27.81 -6.37
C GLN A 122 15.27 28.45 -5.08
N VAL A 123 14.33 29.40 -5.22
CA VAL A 123 13.68 30.04 -4.07
C VAL A 123 12.89 29.02 -3.26
N VAL A 124 12.13 28.14 -3.93
CA VAL A 124 11.38 27.07 -3.26
C VAL A 124 12.31 26.11 -2.52
N ASN A 125 13.41 25.69 -3.14
CA ASN A 125 14.37 24.80 -2.48
C ASN A 125 15.01 25.46 -1.25
N LEU A 126 15.42 26.72 -1.34
CA LEU A 126 15.96 27.46 -0.20
C LEU A 126 14.96 27.52 0.97
N LEU A 127 13.71 27.87 0.68
CA LEU A 127 12.66 27.94 1.70
C LEU A 127 12.40 26.56 2.31
N ASN A 128 12.33 25.51 1.50
CA ASN A 128 12.15 24.14 1.98
C ASN A 128 13.30 23.72 2.89
N GLU A 129 14.55 24.00 2.55
CA GLU A 129 15.70 23.69 3.40
C GLU A 129 15.66 24.46 4.72
N LEU A 130 15.39 25.76 4.67
CA LEU A 130 15.29 26.61 5.86
C LEU A 130 14.17 26.14 6.81
N TYR A 131 12.97 25.88 6.30
CA TYR A 131 11.87 25.39 7.12
C TYR A 131 12.07 23.95 7.60
N SER A 132 12.68 23.08 6.79
CA SER A 132 12.99 21.71 7.23
C SER A 132 13.99 21.70 8.39
N ASN A 133 14.98 22.61 8.38
CA ASN A 133 15.92 22.76 9.49
C ASN A 133 15.22 23.27 10.76
N PHE A 134 14.29 24.22 10.62
CA PHE A 134 13.47 24.66 11.76
C PHE A 134 12.59 23.53 12.29
N ASP A 135 11.92 22.79 11.40
CA ASP A 135 11.05 21.67 11.80
C ASP A 135 11.85 20.59 12.55
N ALA A 136 13.09 20.31 12.16
CA ALA A 136 13.98 19.38 12.88
C ALA A 136 14.33 19.87 14.30
N ILE A 137 14.63 21.16 14.47
CA ILE A 137 14.91 21.75 15.79
C ILE A 137 13.65 21.76 16.67
N ILE A 138 12.48 22.05 16.06
CA ILE A 138 11.18 22.06 16.74
C ILE A 138 10.84 20.64 17.23
N GLU A 139 11.08 19.62 16.42
CA GLU A 139 10.85 18.21 16.77
C GLU A 139 11.77 17.75 17.91
N GLU A 140 13.03 18.22 17.97
CA GLU A 140 13.96 17.92 19.07
C GLU A 140 13.53 18.53 20.40
N HIS A 141 12.91 19.71 20.38
CA HIS A 141 12.51 20.45 21.58
C HIS A 141 11.02 20.32 21.96
N ASP A 142 10.24 19.49 21.24
CA ASP A 142 8.78 19.31 21.41
C ASP A 142 7.99 20.64 21.43
N VAL A 143 8.42 21.59 20.59
CA VAL A 143 7.80 22.92 20.47
C VAL A 143 6.71 22.88 19.38
N TYR A 144 5.72 23.77 19.46
CA TYR A 144 4.64 23.86 18.47
C TYR A 144 4.98 24.84 17.34
N LYS A 145 4.55 24.54 16.10
CA LYS A 145 4.66 25.41 14.91
C LYS A 145 3.34 26.09 14.58
#